data_AF-A0A2T2RS48-F1
#
_entry.id   AF-A0A2T2RS48-F1
#
_cell.length_a   1.000
_cell.length_b   1.000
_cell.length_c   1.000
_cell.angle_alpha   90.00
_cell.angle_beta   90.00
_cell.angle_gamma   90.00
#
_symmetry.space_group_name_H-M   'P 1'
#
loop_
_entity.id
_entity.type
_entity.pdbx_description
1 polymer ?
#
loop_
_entity_poly.entity_id
_entity_poly.type
_entity_poly.pdbx_seq_one_letter_code
_entity_poly.pdbx_strand_id
1 'polypeptide(L)'
;MSTPRANLPEIAQNQASKYLTHNKSLWELEALTIGGVIDRDLTSPPSSPNEGDLYIPASTATGEWQGKEDNLAYYVNGEWIFSQPQEGWQHYLIDEAEVITYSGSGWEINTTTAYRLYDGTDEVTASQARTHIDSTSNPHSVTATQVNNTTAQWNADQLQGNAIATTSPTDGQGLFWDVGAGEYQPQTPSDGDMLKSTYDSNTNGQIDATATNTPYLTFSLQSTDYTLQSSDHGKWLEFDSSVTVTLPDGLTNGFQCFIQLISADTVTLSATTTLNAKGTQITTQWGVARVTHRGSNEWRAEGDLS
;
A
#
# COMPACT_ATOMS: atom_id res chain seq x y z
N MET A 1 26.40 -55.75 39.93
CA MET A 1 26.56 -54.79 38.83
C MET A 1 25.16 -54.40 38.39
N SER A 2 25.01 -53.18 37.93
CA SER A 2 23.74 -52.62 37.49
C SER A 2 24.00 -51.74 36.29
N THR A 3 22.98 -51.54 35.46
CA THR A 3 23.10 -50.67 34.31
C THR A 3 23.36 -49.21 34.73
N PRO A 4 24.16 -48.44 33.98
CA PRO A 4 24.65 -47.12 34.41
C PRO A 4 23.58 -46.06 34.71
N ARG A 5 22.52 -45.96 33.88
CA ARG A 5 21.51 -44.89 33.97
C ARG A 5 20.30 -45.30 34.78
N ALA A 6 19.79 -46.51 34.60
CA ALA A 6 18.54 -46.96 35.20
C ALA A 6 18.72 -47.83 36.45
N ASN A 7 19.97 -48.18 36.81
CA ASN A 7 20.29 -49.05 37.93
C ASN A 7 19.56 -50.41 37.88
N LEU A 8 19.37 -50.96 36.67
CA LEU A 8 18.72 -52.26 36.51
C LEU A 8 19.68 -53.37 36.97
N PRO A 9 19.23 -54.32 37.82
CA PRO A 9 20.10 -55.38 38.33
C PRO A 9 20.57 -56.31 37.20
N GLU A 10 21.89 -56.50 37.10
CA GLU A 10 22.48 -57.42 36.14
C GLU A 10 22.75 -58.80 36.75
N ILE A 11 22.74 -59.83 35.90
CA ILE A 11 23.14 -61.18 36.32
C ILE A 11 24.67 -61.24 36.40
N ALA A 12 25.17 -61.79 37.50
CA ALA A 12 26.60 -62.03 37.69
C ALA A 12 27.15 -62.97 36.61
N GLN A 13 28.44 -62.80 36.27
CA GLN A 13 29.13 -63.67 35.32
C GLN A 13 29.08 -65.15 35.77
N ASN A 14 29.30 -66.06 34.81
CA ASN A 14 29.33 -67.51 35.02
C ASN A 14 27.98 -68.16 35.44
N GLN A 15 26.86 -67.51 35.11
CA GLN A 15 25.51 -68.07 35.29
C GLN A 15 25.03 -68.85 34.05
N ALA A 16 25.79 -69.85 33.64
CA ALA A 16 25.52 -70.68 32.44
C ALA A 16 25.29 -69.84 31.17
N SER A 17 26.10 -68.79 30.98
CA SER A 17 26.07 -67.86 29.83
C SER A 17 24.78 -67.05 29.63
N LYS A 18 23.75 -67.22 30.47
CA LYS A 18 22.51 -66.41 30.43
C LYS A 18 22.78 -64.92 30.67
N TYR A 19 23.81 -64.62 31.45
CA TYR A 19 24.24 -63.26 31.76
C TYR A 19 24.58 -62.45 30.49
N LEU A 20 25.11 -63.09 29.44
CA LEU A 20 25.49 -62.40 28.20
C LEU A 20 24.26 -61.82 27.50
N THR A 21 23.30 -62.68 27.17
CA THR A 21 22.08 -62.27 26.45
C THR A 21 21.20 -61.37 27.30
N HIS A 22 21.07 -61.67 28.60
CA HIS A 22 20.24 -60.88 29.50
C HIS A 22 20.82 -59.49 29.73
N ASN A 23 22.09 -59.38 30.15
CA ASN A 23 22.67 -58.06 30.44
C ASN A 23 22.75 -57.21 29.17
N LYS A 24 23.08 -57.81 28.01
CA LYS A 24 23.04 -57.10 26.73
C LYS A 24 21.65 -56.56 26.40
N SER A 25 20.58 -57.32 26.64
CA SER A 25 19.21 -56.84 26.44
C SER A 25 18.84 -55.70 27.39
N LEU A 26 19.41 -55.67 28.60
CA LEU A 26 19.20 -54.55 29.53
C LEU A 26 19.94 -53.29 29.07
N TRP A 27 21.15 -53.43 28.52
CA TRP A 27 21.89 -52.30 27.95
C TRP A 27 21.18 -51.71 26.74
N GLU A 28 20.70 -52.56 25.83
CA GLU A 28 19.89 -52.13 24.68
C GLU A 28 18.60 -51.45 25.16
N LEU A 29 17.89 -52.02 26.15
CA LEU A 29 16.69 -51.39 26.71
C LEU A 29 16.98 -50.00 27.29
N GLU A 30 18.08 -49.83 28.01
CA GLU A 30 18.47 -48.55 28.58
C GLU A 30 18.82 -47.51 27.52
N ALA A 31 19.59 -47.91 26.51
CA ALA A 31 19.92 -47.07 25.36
C ALA A 31 18.65 -46.60 24.65
N LEU A 32 17.63 -47.47 24.49
CA LEU A 32 16.37 -47.18 23.81
C LEU A 32 15.38 -46.33 24.61
N THR A 33 15.40 -46.40 25.95
CA THR A 33 14.31 -45.84 26.78
C THR A 33 14.73 -44.66 27.64
N ILE A 34 15.95 -44.65 28.15
CA ILE A 34 16.40 -43.73 29.21
C ILE A 34 17.64 -42.94 28.78
N GLY A 35 18.27 -43.34 27.68
CA GLY A 35 19.35 -42.62 27.03
C GLY A 35 18.86 -41.32 26.37
N GLY A 36 19.14 -40.19 27.01
CA GLY A 36 19.26 -38.93 26.28
C GLY A 36 20.54 -39.00 25.44
N VAL A 37 20.41 -38.78 24.13
CA VAL A 37 21.54 -38.70 23.21
C VAL A 37 22.28 -37.41 23.53
N ILE A 38 23.59 -37.50 23.78
CA ILE A 38 24.40 -36.36 24.17
C ILE A 38 24.63 -35.45 22.97
N ASP A 39 24.98 -36.04 21.84
CA ASP A 39 25.35 -35.35 20.61
C ASP A 39 25.16 -36.32 19.42
N ARG A 40 24.85 -35.77 18.25
CA ARG A 40 24.68 -36.51 16.98
C ARG A 40 25.56 -36.03 15.83
N ASP A 41 26.41 -35.02 16.05
CA ASP A 41 27.22 -34.37 15.02
C ASP A 41 28.73 -34.73 15.07
N LEU A 42 29.12 -35.52 16.07
CA LEU A 42 30.49 -36.02 16.22
C LEU A 42 30.83 -37.14 15.24
N THR A 43 31.98 -36.98 14.56
CA THR A 43 32.53 -37.99 13.63
C THR A 43 33.57 -38.93 14.27
N SER A 44 33.90 -38.74 15.55
CA SER A 44 34.81 -39.60 16.30
C SER A 44 34.35 -39.75 17.75
N PRO A 45 34.51 -40.93 18.39
CA PRO A 45 34.14 -41.11 19.79
C PRO A 45 34.90 -40.12 20.71
N PRO A 46 34.26 -39.67 21.80
CA PRO A 46 34.97 -38.93 22.85
C PRO A 46 36.20 -39.72 23.35
N SER A 47 37.28 -39.01 23.68
CA SER A 47 38.50 -39.66 24.19
C SER A 47 38.37 -40.26 25.59
N SER A 48 37.31 -39.90 26.32
CA SER A 48 37.01 -40.39 27.67
C SER A 48 35.48 -40.40 27.89
N PRO A 49 34.76 -41.33 27.23
CA PRO A 49 33.31 -41.46 27.42
C PRO A 49 33.00 -42.02 28.81
N ASN A 50 31.91 -41.57 29.41
CA ASN A 50 31.43 -42.09 30.69
C ASN A 50 30.50 -43.28 30.47
N GLU A 51 30.45 -44.18 31.45
CA GLU A 51 29.46 -45.25 31.49
C GLU A 51 28.04 -44.66 31.41
N GLY A 52 27.26 -45.10 30.43
CA GLY A 52 25.92 -44.61 30.17
C GLY A 52 25.83 -43.46 29.15
N ASP A 53 26.95 -43.04 28.57
CA ASP A 53 26.93 -42.08 27.48
C ASP A 53 26.27 -42.68 26.23
N LEU A 54 25.45 -41.87 25.54
CA LEU A 54 24.76 -42.26 24.33
C LEU A 54 24.99 -41.20 23.25
N TYR A 55 25.43 -41.60 22.07
CA TYR A 55 25.69 -40.72 20.92
C TYR A 55 25.05 -41.29 19.65
N ILE A 56 24.95 -40.47 18.62
CA ILE A 56 24.69 -40.91 17.25
C ILE A 56 25.90 -40.53 16.40
N PRO A 57 26.69 -41.48 15.86
CA PRO A 57 27.83 -41.13 15.04
C PRO A 57 27.39 -40.42 13.75
N ALA A 58 27.98 -39.26 13.49
CA ALA A 58 27.70 -38.48 12.30
C ALA A 58 28.26 -39.14 11.03
N SER A 59 27.86 -38.63 9.86
CA SER A 59 28.40 -39.07 8.58
C SER A 59 29.94 -39.00 8.58
N THR A 60 30.59 -39.96 7.92
CA THR A 60 32.06 -40.09 7.88
C THR A 60 32.70 -40.44 9.24
N ALA A 61 32.02 -41.27 10.04
CA ALA A 61 32.51 -41.68 11.34
C ALA A 61 33.88 -42.39 11.28
N THR A 62 34.67 -42.20 12.32
CA THR A 62 36.06 -42.67 12.43
C THR A 62 36.30 -43.40 13.75
N GLY A 63 37.46 -44.05 13.88
CA GLY A 63 37.80 -44.83 15.07
C GLY A 63 36.83 -45.98 15.28
N GLU A 64 36.39 -46.18 16.53
CA GLU A 64 35.44 -47.24 16.89
C GLU A 64 34.04 -47.05 16.29
N TRP A 65 33.72 -45.84 15.81
CA TRP A 65 32.44 -45.52 15.19
C TRP A 65 32.41 -45.73 13.68
N GLN A 66 33.54 -46.08 13.05
CA GLN A 66 33.62 -46.25 11.60
C GLN A 66 32.64 -47.33 11.09
N GLY A 67 31.78 -46.97 10.13
CA GLY A 67 30.76 -47.86 9.58
C GLY A 67 29.55 -48.08 10.50
N LYS A 68 29.39 -47.22 11.52
CA LYS A 68 28.29 -47.22 12.49
C LYS A 68 27.53 -45.91 12.49
N GLU A 69 27.62 -45.14 11.41
CA GLU A 69 26.86 -43.91 11.19
C GLU A 69 25.36 -44.16 11.41
N ASP A 70 24.68 -43.15 11.96
CA ASP A 70 23.23 -43.15 12.29
C ASP A 70 22.76 -44.19 13.34
N ASN A 71 23.63 -45.08 13.82
CA ASN A 71 23.27 -45.99 14.92
C ASN A 71 23.29 -45.28 16.27
N LEU A 72 22.51 -45.78 17.22
CA LEU A 72 22.69 -45.43 18.63
C LEU A 72 23.98 -46.08 19.14
N ALA A 73 24.94 -45.28 19.60
CA ALA A 73 26.21 -45.71 20.17
C ALA A 73 26.19 -45.52 21.69
N TYR A 74 26.02 -46.61 22.44
CA TYR A 74 25.91 -46.62 23.90
C TYR A 74 27.19 -47.12 24.55
N TYR A 75 27.81 -46.35 25.44
CA TYR A 75 29.04 -46.74 26.12
C TYR A 75 28.73 -47.46 27.43
N VAL A 76 29.08 -48.74 27.52
CA VAL A 76 28.85 -49.55 28.72
C VAL A 76 29.94 -50.62 28.90
N ASN A 77 30.36 -50.85 30.14
CA ASN A 77 31.43 -51.78 30.51
C ASN A 77 32.73 -51.57 29.71
N GLY A 78 33.06 -50.31 29.43
CA GLY A 78 34.26 -49.94 28.69
C GLY A 78 34.19 -50.11 27.16
N GLU A 79 33.04 -50.49 26.59
CA GLU A 79 32.87 -50.74 25.15
C GLU A 79 31.66 -49.99 24.56
N TRP A 80 31.69 -49.73 23.25
CA TRP A 80 30.55 -49.19 22.50
C TRP A 80 29.62 -50.32 22.02
N ILE A 81 28.35 -50.22 22.41
CA ILE A 81 27.27 -51.06 21.91
C ILE A 81 26.47 -50.25 20.89
N PHE A 82 26.32 -50.80 19.68
CA PHE A 82 25.59 -50.14 18.60
C PHE A 82 24.23 -50.78 18.35
N SER A 83 23.19 -49.95 18.30
CA SER A 83 21.82 -50.36 17.97
C SER A 83 21.35 -49.64 16.71
N GLN A 84 20.93 -50.40 15.70
CA GLN A 84 20.39 -49.85 14.47
C GLN A 84 18.97 -49.31 14.71
N PRO A 85 18.69 -48.04 14.36
CA PRO A 85 17.38 -47.45 14.59
C PRO A 85 16.29 -48.05 13.70
N GLN A 86 15.06 -48.07 14.22
CA GLN A 86 13.86 -48.36 13.45
C GLN A 86 12.98 -47.12 13.35
N GLU A 87 12.20 -47.03 12.28
CA GLU A 87 11.26 -45.91 12.06
C GLU A 87 10.36 -45.73 13.28
N GLY A 88 10.25 -44.48 13.74
CA GLY A 88 9.45 -44.09 14.91
C GLY A 88 10.19 -44.13 16.25
N TRP A 89 11.44 -44.58 16.33
CA TRP A 89 12.25 -44.44 17.54
C TRP A 89 12.46 -42.97 17.90
N GLN A 90 12.37 -42.62 19.18
CA GLN A 90 12.48 -41.25 19.66
C GLN A 90 13.48 -41.13 20.81
N HIS A 91 14.31 -40.09 20.77
CA HIS A 91 15.24 -39.74 21.84
C HIS A 91 15.22 -38.24 22.10
N TYR A 92 15.54 -37.85 23.33
CA TYR A 92 15.88 -36.46 23.64
C TYR A 92 17.36 -36.23 23.36
N LEU A 93 17.67 -35.23 22.55
CA LEU A 93 19.00 -34.80 22.17
C LEU A 93 19.42 -33.63 23.08
N ILE A 94 20.43 -33.85 23.90
CA ILE A 94 20.74 -33.03 25.08
C ILE A 94 21.41 -31.70 24.68
N ASP A 95 22.33 -31.72 23.71
CA ASP A 95 23.06 -30.55 23.22
C ASP A 95 22.17 -29.57 22.44
N GLU A 96 21.24 -30.09 21.64
CA GLU A 96 20.26 -29.31 20.87
C GLU A 96 19.00 -28.96 21.71
N ALA A 97 18.80 -29.63 22.85
CA ALA A 97 17.61 -29.55 23.69
C ALA A 97 16.28 -29.92 22.98
N GLU A 98 16.36 -30.82 22.00
CA GLU A 98 15.25 -31.21 21.12
C GLU A 98 14.87 -32.69 21.25
N VAL A 99 13.65 -33.05 20.86
CA VAL A 99 13.29 -34.46 20.66
C VAL A 99 13.58 -34.81 19.21
N ILE A 100 14.33 -35.88 18.96
CA ILE A 100 14.58 -36.41 17.62
C ILE A 100 13.78 -37.69 17.40
N THR A 101 13.37 -37.95 16.16
CA THR A 101 12.66 -39.16 15.73
C THR A 101 13.32 -39.73 14.49
N TYR A 102 13.53 -41.04 14.45
CA TYR A 102 14.08 -41.69 13.26
C TYR A 102 12.97 -41.91 12.21
N SER A 103 13.11 -41.32 11.01
CA SER A 103 12.11 -41.35 9.94
C SER A 103 12.16 -42.59 9.04
N GLY A 104 13.07 -43.53 9.34
CA GLY A 104 13.37 -44.67 8.48
C GLY A 104 14.59 -44.44 7.58
N SER A 105 14.90 -43.17 7.27
CA SER A 105 16.09 -42.78 6.50
C SER A 105 17.09 -41.90 7.26
N GLY A 106 16.74 -41.38 8.43
CA GLY A 106 17.64 -40.56 9.25
C GLY A 106 16.97 -40.05 10.53
N TRP A 107 17.76 -39.42 11.41
CA TRP A 107 17.27 -38.77 12.63
C TRP A 107 16.84 -37.34 12.35
N GLU A 108 15.56 -37.05 12.59
CA GLU A 108 14.97 -35.74 12.33
C GLU A 108 14.52 -35.09 13.64
N ILE A 109 14.67 -33.77 13.75
CA ILE A 109 14.10 -33.02 14.88
C ILE A 109 12.58 -33.11 14.80
N ASN A 110 11.96 -33.56 15.88
CA ASN A 110 10.53 -33.62 16.03
C ASN A 110 9.98 -32.20 16.22
N THR A 111 9.81 -31.50 15.11
CA THR A 111 9.19 -30.17 15.05
C THR A 111 7.67 -30.21 15.28
N THR A 112 7.12 -31.31 15.80
CA THR A 112 5.68 -31.47 16.10
C THR A 112 5.27 -30.71 17.37
N THR A 113 5.61 -29.43 17.41
CA THR A 113 4.78 -28.39 18.04
C THR A 113 4.34 -27.37 16.99
N ALA A 114 4.12 -27.80 15.74
CA ALA A 114 3.20 -27.08 14.87
C ALA A 114 1.78 -27.42 15.34
N TYR A 115 1.20 -26.54 16.16
CA TYR A 115 -0.25 -26.38 16.23
C TYR A 115 -0.78 -26.48 14.80
N ARG A 116 -1.62 -27.48 14.50
CA ARG A 116 -2.21 -27.60 13.16
C ARG A 116 -3.02 -26.34 12.92
N LEU A 117 -2.46 -25.41 12.15
CA LEU A 117 -3.14 -24.19 11.75
C LEU A 117 -4.03 -24.57 10.58
N TYR A 118 -5.34 -24.46 10.80
CA TYR A 118 -6.33 -24.60 9.75
C TYR A 118 -6.69 -23.21 9.24
N ASP A 119 -6.76 -23.04 7.92
CA ASP A 119 -7.22 -21.78 7.29
C ASP A 119 -8.75 -21.66 7.24
N GLY A 120 -9.46 -22.65 7.79
CA GLY A 120 -10.91 -22.77 7.79
C GLY A 120 -11.40 -24.00 7.03
N THR A 121 -10.62 -24.55 6.11
CA THR A 121 -10.99 -25.76 5.34
C THR A 121 -9.88 -26.78 5.19
N ASP A 122 -8.62 -26.36 5.11
CA ASP A 122 -7.48 -27.25 4.87
C ASP A 122 -6.37 -27.08 5.93
N GLU A 123 -5.54 -28.12 6.08
CA GLU A 123 -4.36 -28.08 6.95
C GLU A 123 -3.25 -27.26 6.26
N VAL A 124 -2.78 -26.21 6.95
CA VAL A 124 -1.69 -25.36 6.45
C VAL A 124 -0.36 -25.96 6.86
N THR A 125 0.48 -26.33 5.88
CA THR A 125 1.83 -26.82 6.13
C THR A 125 2.75 -25.69 6.64
N ALA A 126 3.80 -26.06 7.38
CA ALA A 126 4.80 -25.10 7.87
C ALA A 126 5.49 -24.34 6.71
N SER A 127 5.59 -24.94 5.52
CA SER A 127 6.11 -24.30 4.32
C SER A 127 5.18 -23.20 3.80
N GLN A 128 3.87 -23.46 3.75
CA GLN A 128 2.86 -22.47 3.37
C GLN A 128 2.80 -21.31 4.37
N ALA A 129 2.88 -21.59 5.68
CA ALA A 129 2.92 -20.57 6.72
C ALA A 129 4.18 -19.67 6.61
N ARG A 130 5.36 -20.25 6.39
CA ARG A 130 6.59 -19.46 6.17
C ARG A 130 6.51 -18.63 4.89
N THR A 131 6.00 -19.21 3.81
CA THR A 131 5.77 -18.47 2.56
C THR A 131 4.84 -17.28 2.77
N HIS A 132 3.80 -17.43 3.60
CA HIS A 132 2.89 -16.34 3.96
C HIS A 132 3.57 -15.27 4.84
N ILE A 133 4.36 -15.66 5.84
CA ILE A 133 5.05 -14.74 6.77
C ILE A 133 6.18 -13.97 6.06
N ASP A 134 6.94 -14.65 5.20
CA ASP A 134 8.06 -14.08 4.46
C ASP A 134 7.60 -13.35 3.18
N SER A 135 6.31 -13.50 2.82
CA SER A 135 5.68 -12.71 1.76
C SER A 135 5.50 -11.27 2.23
N THR A 136 6.48 -10.43 1.88
CA THR A 136 6.38 -8.97 1.99
C THR A 136 5.37 -8.37 0.99
N SER A 137 4.93 -9.17 0.02
CA SER A 137 3.72 -8.92 -0.77
C SER A 137 2.51 -9.15 0.15
N ASN A 138 1.92 -8.07 0.68
CA ASN A 138 0.84 -8.07 1.66
C ASN A 138 -0.19 -9.21 1.44
N PRO A 139 -0.23 -10.25 2.29
CA PRO A 139 -1.11 -11.40 2.07
C PRO A 139 -2.54 -11.17 2.58
N HIS A 140 -2.85 -10.01 3.17
CA HIS A 140 -4.20 -9.70 3.61
C HIS A 140 -4.77 -8.60 2.72
N SER A 141 -5.79 -8.96 1.94
CA SER A 141 -6.77 -8.02 1.36
C SER A 141 -7.44 -7.20 2.47
N VAL A 142 -6.73 -6.21 3.02
CA VAL A 142 -7.33 -5.21 3.90
C VAL A 142 -8.05 -4.21 3.00
N THR A 143 -9.36 -4.12 3.18
CA THR A 143 -10.17 -3.14 2.45
C THR A 143 -9.89 -1.74 2.98
N ALA A 144 -10.10 -0.73 2.13
CA ALA A 144 -9.78 0.68 2.41
C ALA A 144 -10.37 1.25 3.72
N THR A 145 -11.39 0.61 4.30
CA THR A 145 -12.05 1.02 5.54
C THR A 145 -11.25 0.70 6.81
N GLN A 146 -10.33 -0.26 6.78
CA GLN A 146 -9.83 -0.92 7.99
C GLN A 146 -8.56 -0.32 8.62
N VAL A 147 -7.89 0.64 7.99
CA VAL A 147 -6.48 0.98 8.37
C VAL A 147 -6.23 2.38 8.88
N ASN A 148 -7.26 3.12 9.25
CA ASN A 148 -7.25 4.50 9.77
C ASN A 148 -5.93 4.98 10.45
N ASN A 149 -4.87 5.32 9.69
CA ASN A 149 -3.51 5.58 10.21
C ASN A 149 -2.66 6.54 9.33
N THR A 150 -1.71 7.24 9.95
CA THR A 150 -1.13 8.53 9.53
C THR A 150 0.37 8.49 9.12
N THR A 151 0.88 7.40 8.52
CA THR A 151 2.20 7.39 7.82
C THR A 151 2.21 6.37 6.67
N ALA A 152 2.76 6.74 5.51
CA ALA A 152 2.50 6.11 4.22
C ALA A 152 3.08 4.68 4.07
N GLN A 153 2.19 3.68 4.10
CA GLN A 153 2.41 2.33 3.58
C GLN A 153 1.48 2.02 2.38
N TRP A 154 0.67 3.01 1.97
CA TRP A 154 -0.53 2.88 1.14
C TRP A 154 -0.54 3.90 -0.01
N ASN A 155 0.52 3.94 -0.81
CA ASN A 155 0.44 4.56 -2.12
C ASN A 155 -0.20 3.55 -3.08
N ALA A 156 -1.44 3.80 -3.49
CA ALA A 156 -1.98 3.12 -4.65
C ALA A 156 -1.05 3.45 -5.84
N ASP A 157 -0.49 2.42 -6.49
CA ASP A 157 0.27 2.55 -7.73
C ASP A 157 -0.65 2.71 -8.94
N GLN A 158 -1.95 2.48 -8.74
CA GLN A 158 -2.98 2.59 -9.76
C GLN A 158 -4.28 3.22 -9.24
N LEU A 159 -4.95 3.99 -10.10
CA LEU A 159 -6.32 4.45 -9.92
C LEU A 159 -7.20 3.85 -11.02
N GLN A 160 -8.19 3.04 -10.62
CA GLN A 160 -9.08 2.30 -11.53
C GLN A 160 -8.33 1.41 -12.55
N GLY A 161 -7.20 0.83 -12.15
CA GLY A 161 -6.38 -0.04 -13.00
C GLY A 161 -5.41 0.70 -13.93
N ASN A 162 -5.35 2.04 -13.86
CA ASN A 162 -4.38 2.83 -14.61
C ASN A 162 -3.29 3.36 -13.67
N ALA A 163 -2.04 3.38 -14.15
CA ALA A 163 -0.87 3.77 -13.36
C ALA A 163 -0.98 5.19 -12.77
N ILE A 164 -0.39 5.40 -11.60
CA ILE A 164 -0.14 6.70 -10.98
C ILE A 164 1.37 6.95 -11.00
N ALA A 165 1.75 8.15 -11.42
CA ALA A 165 3.16 8.53 -11.55
C ALA A 165 3.92 8.43 -10.22
N THR A 166 5.20 8.06 -10.30
CA THR A 166 6.09 7.96 -9.14
C THR A 166 6.65 9.32 -8.69
N THR A 167 6.52 10.34 -9.51
CA THR A 167 6.91 11.72 -9.18
C THR A 167 6.04 12.23 -8.03
N SER A 168 6.65 12.75 -6.97
CA SER A 168 5.89 13.30 -5.83
C SER A 168 5.20 14.62 -6.22
N PRO A 169 3.92 14.82 -5.86
CA PRO A 169 3.24 16.09 -6.06
C PRO A 169 3.89 17.19 -5.22
N THR A 170 3.85 18.41 -5.73
CA THR A 170 4.14 19.63 -4.97
C THR A 170 2.85 20.27 -4.47
N ASP A 171 2.96 21.21 -3.52
CA ASP A 171 1.81 21.89 -2.95
C ASP A 171 0.94 22.55 -4.03
N GLY A 172 -0.38 22.32 -3.97
CA GLY A 172 -1.34 22.81 -4.96
C GLY A 172 -1.54 21.95 -6.22
N GLN A 173 -0.85 20.82 -6.37
CA GLN A 173 -1.07 19.90 -7.50
C GLN A 173 -2.15 18.85 -7.19
N GLY A 174 -2.94 18.50 -8.21
CA GLY A 174 -3.85 17.35 -8.21
C GLY A 174 -3.32 16.21 -9.07
N LEU A 175 -3.94 15.03 -8.99
CA LEU A 175 -3.67 13.93 -9.93
C LEU A 175 -4.62 14.03 -11.12
N PHE A 176 -4.05 14.13 -12.32
CA PHE A 176 -4.79 14.26 -13.58
C PHE A 176 -4.37 13.16 -14.55
N TRP A 177 -5.33 12.62 -15.30
CA TRP A 177 -5.03 11.62 -16.33
C TRP A 177 -4.27 12.27 -17.48
N ASP A 178 -3.02 11.88 -17.68
CA ASP A 178 -2.22 12.30 -18.82
C ASP A 178 -2.32 11.26 -19.94
N VAL A 179 -3.01 11.63 -21.03
CA VAL A 179 -3.24 10.73 -22.18
C VAL A 179 -1.93 10.38 -22.90
N GLY A 180 -0.93 11.28 -22.88
CA GLY A 180 0.35 11.05 -23.53
C GLY A 180 1.27 10.13 -22.72
N ALA A 181 1.23 10.25 -21.40
CA ALA A 181 1.97 9.38 -20.49
C ALA A 181 1.23 8.04 -20.21
N GLY A 182 -0.09 7.99 -20.40
CA GLY A 182 -0.91 6.82 -20.10
C GLY A 182 -1.00 6.54 -18.60
N GLU A 183 -0.87 7.57 -17.77
CA GLU A 183 -0.88 7.47 -16.30
C GLU A 183 -1.43 8.74 -15.65
N TYR A 184 -1.86 8.65 -14.38
CA TYR A 184 -2.23 9.80 -13.57
C TYR A 184 -0.97 10.53 -13.08
N GLN A 185 -0.82 11.79 -13.48
CA GLN A 185 0.34 12.63 -13.16
C GLN A 185 -0.04 13.75 -12.18
N PRO A 186 0.84 14.12 -11.24
CA PRO A 186 0.73 15.37 -10.52
C PRO A 186 0.79 16.56 -11.47
N GLN A 187 -0.29 17.32 -11.57
CA GLN A 187 -0.35 18.52 -12.40
C GLN A 187 -0.98 19.67 -11.61
N THR A 188 -0.55 20.89 -11.93
CA THR A 188 -1.23 22.08 -11.45
C THR A 188 -2.54 22.20 -12.21
N PRO A 189 -3.70 22.30 -11.54
CA PRO A 189 -4.98 22.48 -12.21
C PRO A 189 -4.93 23.71 -13.12
N SER A 190 -5.33 23.56 -14.38
CA SER A 190 -5.50 24.71 -15.27
C SER A 190 -6.79 25.46 -14.92
N ASP A 191 -6.89 26.75 -15.26
CA ASP A 191 -8.03 27.63 -14.92
C ASP A 191 -9.40 27.22 -15.54
N GLY A 192 -9.51 26.01 -16.10
CA GLY A 192 -10.76 25.41 -16.59
C GLY A 192 -11.14 24.07 -15.97
N ASP A 193 -10.25 23.43 -15.21
CA ASP A 193 -10.43 22.02 -14.77
C ASP A 193 -11.04 21.89 -13.37
N MET A 194 -10.98 22.94 -12.55
CA MET A 194 -11.44 22.91 -11.16
C MET A 194 -12.11 24.22 -10.71
N LEU A 195 -13.26 24.09 -10.02
CA LEU A 195 -13.83 25.19 -9.23
C LEU A 195 -13.00 25.35 -7.95
N LYS A 196 -12.24 26.45 -7.84
CA LYS A 196 -11.51 26.80 -6.62
C LYS A 196 -12.46 27.50 -5.65
N SER A 197 -13.07 26.78 -4.71
CA SER A 197 -13.76 27.43 -3.59
C SER A 197 -12.72 27.89 -2.57
N THR A 198 -12.61 29.20 -2.38
CA THR A 198 -11.81 29.76 -1.29
C THR A 198 -12.77 30.02 -0.13
N TYR A 199 -12.50 29.46 1.05
CA TYR A 199 -13.28 29.77 2.24
C TYR A 199 -12.92 31.18 2.73
N ASP A 200 -13.80 32.16 2.51
CA ASP A 200 -13.67 33.49 3.12
C ASP A 200 -14.27 33.46 4.53
N SER A 201 -13.41 33.51 5.54
CA SER A 201 -13.82 33.51 6.95
C SER A 201 -14.51 34.80 7.39
N ASN A 202 -14.60 35.83 6.54
CA ASN A 202 -15.08 37.16 6.93
C ASN A 202 -16.58 37.40 6.70
N THR A 203 -17.30 36.47 6.05
CA THR A 203 -18.74 36.59 5.78
C THR A 203 -19.48 35.30 6.12
N ASN A 204 -19.82 35.15 7.40
CA ASN A 204 -20.89 34.30 7.93
C ASN A 204 -21.09 32.92 7.24
N GLY A 205 -20.00 32.20 6.93
CA GLY A 205 -20.04 30.84 6.42
C GLY A 205 -20.55 30.66 4.98
N GLN A 206 -20.54 31.70 4.15
CA GLN A 206 -20.88 31.55 2.73
C GLN A 206 -19.72 30.87 1.97
N ILE A 207 -20.01 29.76 1.29
CA ILE A 207 -19.07 29.12 0.36
C ILE A 207 -19.15 29.91 -0.95
N ASP A 208 -18.21 30.83 -1.16
CA ASP A 208 -18.02 31.44 -2.47
C ASP A 208 -17.20 30.50 -3.35
N ALA A 209 -17.89 29.78 -4.24
CA ALA A 209 -17.25 29.08 -5.35
C ALA A 209 -16.66 30.15 -6.28
N THR A 210 -15.40 30.50 -6.08
CA THR A 210 -14.65 31.36 -6.98
C THR A 210 -14.31 30.53 -8.21
N ALA A 211 -15.29 30.35 -9.11
CA ALA A 211 -14.93 30.09 -10.48
C ALA A 211 -14.14 31.31 -10.94
N THR A 212 -12.89 31.12 -11.36
CA THR A 212 -12.08 32.18 -12.01
C THR A 212 -12.74 32.73 -13.29
N ASN A 213 -13.92 32.21 -13.66
CA ASN A 213 -14.80 32.70 -14.72
C ASN A 213 -16.29 32.80 -14.31
N THR A 214 -16.61 33.27 -13.11
CA THR A 214 -17.91 33.94 -12.90
C THR A 214 -17.72 35.43 -12.64
N PRO A 215 -18.50 36.28 -13.34
CA PRO A 215 -18.22 37.69 -13.46
C PRO A 215 -18.56 38.35 -12.14
N TYR A 216 -17.57 38.82 -11.40
CA TYR A 216 -17.86 40.01 -10.60
C TYR A 216 -18.41 41.04 -11.59
N LEU A 217 -19.58 41.61 -11.28
CA LEU A 217 -20.06 42.79 -11.98
C LEU A 217 -19.00 43.87 -11.74
N THR A 218 -17.99 43.94 -12.60
CA THR A 218 -16.99 45.00 -12.52
C THR A 218 -17.62 46.21 -13.17
N PHE A 219 -17.97 47.17 -12.34
CA PHE A 219 -18.41 48.49 -12.75
C PHE A 219 -17.18 49.29 -13.20
N SER A 220 -17.26 49.86 -14.39
CA SER A 220 -16.24 50.77 -14.90
C SER A 220 -16.91 52.06 -15.31
N LEU A 221 -16.58 53.14 -14.62
CA LEU A 221 -17.03 54.48 -14.96
C LEU A 221 -16.25 55.02 -16.15
N GLN A 222 -16.96 55.55 -17.13
CA GLN A 222 -16.45 56.15 -18.35
C GLN A 222 -17.09 57.54 -18.53
N SER A 223 -16.28 58.54 -18.88
CA SER A 223 -16.74 59.93 -19.05
C SER A 223 -16.48 60.48 -20.46
N THR A 224 -16.14 59.62 -21.42
CA THR A 224 -15.86 59.97 -22.81
C THR A 224 -16.38 58.88 -23.75
N ASP A 225 -16.40 59.17 -25.06
CA ASP A 225 -16.68 58.15 -26.09
C ASP A 225 -15.83 56.89 -25.87
N TYR A 226 -16.46 55.72 -26.01
CA TYR A 226 -15.87 54.44 -25.65
C TYR A 226 -16.13 53.38 -26.72
N THR A 227 -15.10 52.65 -27.13
CA THR A 227 -15.23 51.51 -28.05
C THR A 227 -15.10 50.23 -27.26
N LEU A 228 -16.10 49.34 -27.36
CA LEU A 228 -16.10 48.08 -26.63
C LEU A 228 -14.90 47.20 -26.98
N GLN A 229 -14.32 46.56 -25.97
CA GLN A 229 -13.18 45.67 -26.10
C GLN A 229 -13.54 44.25 -25.68
N SER A 230 -12.75 43.25 -26.08
CA SER A 230 -12.97 41.85 -25.71
C SER A 230 -13.00 41.64 -24.19
N SER A 231 -12.24 42.44 -23.45
CA SER A 231 -12.20 42.45 -21.98
C SER A 231 -13.49 42.94 -21.32
N ASP A 232 -14.43 43.53 -22.06
CA ASP A 232 -15.68 44.07 -21.50
C ASP A 232 -16.79 43.02 -21.41
N HIS A 233 -16.51 41.80 -21.85
CA HIS A 233 -17.42 40.69 -21.75
C HIS A 233 -17.86 40.45 -20.31
N GLY A 234 -19.16 40.53 -20.06
CA GLY A 234 -19.77 40.34 -18.73
C GLY A 234 -19.70 41.56 -17.80
N LYS A 235 -19.17 42.71 -18.24
CA LYS A 235 -19.04 43.91 -17.40
C LYS A 235 -20.28 44.81 -17.41
N TRP A 236 -20.32 45.71 -16.42
CA TRP A 236 -21.20 46.89 -16.39
C TRP A 236 -20.35 48.14 -16.68
N LEU A 237 -20.63 48.80 -17.78
CA LEU A 237 -20.00 50.06 -18.15
C LEU A 237 -20.95 51.20 -17.78
N GLU A 238 -20.53 52.04 -16.84
CA GLU A 238 -21.29 53.19 -16.36
C GLU A 238 -20.80 54.46 -17.05
N PHE A 239 -21.73 55.32 -17.44
CA PHE A 239 -21.42 56.57 -18.13
C PHE A 239 -22.09 57.74 -17.42
N ASP A 240 -21.31 58.77 -17.09
CA ASP A 240 -21.74 59.95 -16.34
C ASP A 240 -21.86 61.22 -17.19
N SER A 241 -21.79 61.09 -18.51
CA SER A 241 -21.78 62.20 -19.46
C SER A 241 -22.37 61.80 -20.81
N SER A 242 -22.59 62.79 -21.68
CA SER A 242 -23.06 62.54 -23.04
C SER A 242 -21.94 61.93 -23.89
N VAL A 243 -22.09 60.67 -24.29
CA VAL A 243 -21.06 59.89 -25.00
C VAL A 243 -21.64 58.99 -26.09
N THR A 244 -20.78 58.58 -27.02
CA THR A 244 -21.05 57.52 -27.99
C THR A 244 -20.31 56.24 -27.59
N VAL A 245 -21.06 55.14 -27.42
CA VAL A 245 -20.50 53.80 -27.27
C VAL A 245 -20.46 53.11 -28.62
N THR A 246 -19.25 52.88 -29.12
CA THR A 246 -19.01 52.18 -30.38
C THR A 246 -19.03 50.68 -30.15
N LEU A 247 -19.88 49.98 -30.91
CA LEU A 247 -19.97 48.52 -30.98
C LEU A 247 -19.15 48.06 -32.22
N PRO A 248 -17.89 47.64 -32.04
CA PRO A 248 -16.99 47.35 -33.15
C PRO A 248 -17.25 45.97 -33.76
N ASP A 249 -16.66 45.77 -34.94
CA ASP A 249 -16.53 44.46 -35.56
C ASP A 249 -15.39 43.65 -34.92
N GLY A 250 -15.49 42.32 -34.98
CA GLY A 250 -14.39 41.42 -34.58
C GLY A 250 -14.40 40.97 -33.11
N LEU A 251 -15.42 41.33 -32.32
CA LEU A 251 -15.66 40.72 -31.01
C LEU A 251 -16.20 39.29 -31.16
N THR A 252 -15.99 38.46 -30.15
CA THR A 252 -16.38 37.04 -30.21
C THR A 252 -17.90 36.87 -30.33
N ASN A 253 -18.34 35.80 -31.00
CA ASN A 253 -19.75 35.45 -31.02
C ASN A 253 -20.22 35.14 -29.59
N GLY A 254 -21.34 35.70 -29.16
CA GLY A 254 -21.84 35.59 -27.80
C GLY A 254 -21.27 36.65 -26.84
N PHE A 255 -20.45 37.59 -27.32
CA PHE A 255 -20.03 38.73 -26.51
C PHE A 255 -21.25 39.48 -25.96
N GLN A 256 -21.26 39.84 -24.67
CA GLN A 256 -22.32 40.64 -24.06
C GLN A 256 -21.79 41.49 -22.91
N CYS A 257 -22.32 42.71 -22.76
CA CYS A 257 -22.06 43.58 -21.62
C CYS A 257 -23.29 44.47 -21.34
N PHE A 258 -23.29 45.15 -20.19
CA PHE A 258 -24.30 46.13 -19.82
C PHE A 258 -23.73 47.55 -19.96
N ILE A 259 -24.56 48.45 -20.47
CA ILE A 259 -24.28 49.88 -20.62
C ILE A 259 -25.32 50.60 -19.77
N GLN A 260 -24.86 51.41 -18.83
CA GLN A 260 -25.72 52.14 -17.90
C GLN A 260 -25.39 53.63 -17.93
N LEU A 261 -26.42 54.46 -18.07
CA LEU A 261 -26.30 55.90 -17.88
C LEU A 261 -26.57 56.22 -16.41
N ILE A 262 -25.63 56.87 -15.72
CA ILE A 262 -25.79 57.24 -14.29
C ILE A 262 -26.01 58.75 -14.07
N SER A 263 -25.93 59.56 -15.15
CA SER A 263 -26.23 61.00 -15.14
C SER A 263 -27.54 61.33 -15.86
N ALA A 264 -27.88 62.61 -15.97
CA ALA A 264 -29.03 63.11 -16.72
C ALA A 264 -28.73 63.33 -18.23
N ASP A 265 -27.60 62.83 -18.71
CA ASP A 265 -27.11 62.99 -20.08
C ASP A 265 -27.70 61.97 -21.05
N THR A 266 -27.00 61.66 -22.15
CA THR A 266 -27.42 60.67 -23.13
C THR A 266 -26.25 59.80 -23.58
N VAL A 267 -26.42 58.49 -23.50
CA VAL A 267 -25.49 57.52 -24.10
C VAL A 267 -26.06 57.07 -25.44
N THR A 268 -25.30 57.25 -26.52
CA THR A 268 -25.69 56.80 -27.87
C THR A 268 -24.92 55.55 -28.27
N LEU A 269 -25.62 54.49 -28.68
CA LEU A 269 -25.04 53.27 -29.23
C LEU A 269 -24.80 53.44 -30.73
N SER A 270 -23.59 53.14 -31.19
CA SER A 270 -23.22 53.18 -32.60
C SER A 270 -22.55 51.87 -33.01
N ALA A 271 -23.21 51.06 -33.84
CA ALA A 271 -22.57 49.87 -34.39
C ALA A 271 -21.83 50.19 -35.69
N THR A 272 -20.68 49.55 -35.90
CA THR A 272 -19.92 49.66 -37.16
C THR A 272 -20.69 49.04 -38.34
N THR A 273 -21.55 48.07 -38.04
CA THR A 273 -22.35 47.28 -39.00
C THR A 273 -23.84 47.38 -38.66
N THR A 274 -24.50 46.27 -38.30
CA THR A 274 -25.94 46.19 -38.07
C THR A 274 -26.24 46.25 -36.57
N LEU A 275 -27.13 47.15 -36.16
CA LEU A 275 -27.69 47.20 -34.81
C LEU A 275 -29.19 46.93 -34.82
N ASN A 276 -29.59 45.80 -34.26
CA ASN A 276 -31.00 45.47 -34.00
C ASN A 276 -31.39 45.93 -32.61
N ALA A 277 -32.10 47.05 -32.52
CA ALA A 277 -32.53 47.65 -31.26
C ALA A 277 -33.86 48.40 -31.43
N LYS A 278 -34.55 48.65 -30.31
CA LYS A 278 -35.78 49.48 -30.29
C LYS A 278 -35.47 50.96 -30.52
N GLY A 279 -34.28 51.40 -30.13
CA GLY A 279 -33.74 52.75 -30.25
C GLY A 279 -32.23 52.69 -30.08
N THR A 280 -31.54 53.81 -30.28
CA THR A 280 -30.07 53.86 -30.19
C THR A 280 -29.57 54.64 -28.97
N GLN A 281 -30.46 55.19 -28.15
CA GLN A 281 -30.05 56.06 -27.05
C GLN A 281 -30.60 55.61 -25.70
N ILE A 282 -29.78 55.72 -24.67
CA ILE A 282 -30.21 55.69 -23.26
C ILE A 282 -30.27 57.13 -22.80
N THR A 283 -31.47 57.62 -22.50
CA THR A 283 -31.74 59.01 -22.09
C THR A 283 -32.29 59.13 -20.67
N THR A 284 -32.64 58.00 -20.04
CA THR A 284 -33.14 57.94 -18.67
C THR A 284 -31.97 57.73 -17.72
N GLN A 285 -31.83 58.59 -16.70
CA GLN A 285 -30.87 58.36 -15.63
C GLN A 285 -31.15 57.01 -14.94
N TRP A 286 -30.10 56.22 -14.72
CA TRP A 286 -30.12 54.82 -14.28
C TRP A 286 -30.66 53.83 -15.32
N GLY A 287 -30.96 54.27 -16.53
CA GLY A 287 -31.38 53.42 -17.63
C GLY A 287 -30.26 52.48 -18.06
N VAL A 288 -30.62 51.24 -18.38
CA VAL A 288 -29.67 50.18 -18.72
C VAL A 288 -30.03 49.56 -20.07
N ALA A 289 -29.02 49.34 -20.91
CA ALA A 289 -29.13 48.48 -22.07
C ALA A 289 -28.12 47.34 -22.00
N ARG A 290 -28.57 46.12 -22.31
CA ARG A 290 -27.70 44.99 -22.62
C ARG A 290 -27.39 45.02 -24.11
N VAL A 291 -26.12 44.95 -24.46
CA VAL A 291 -25.66 44.74 -25.84
C VAL A 291 -25.13 43.32 -25.99
N THR A 292 -25.43 42.68 -27.12
CA THR A 292 -24.99 41.32 -27.44
C THR A 292 -24.53 41.24 -28.89
N HIS A 293 -23.33 40.72 -29.09
CA HIS A 293 -22.80 40.40 -30.41
C HIS A 293 -23.28 39.00 -30.83
N ARG A 294 -24.04 38.95 -31.91
CA ARG A 294 -24.47 37.74 -32.59
C ARG A 294 -23.61 37.62 -33.84
N GLY A 295 -22.93 36.48 -34.01
CA GLY A 295 -21.90 36.31 -35.03
C GLY A 295 -22.30 36.81 -36.44
N SER A 296 -21.29 37.09 -37.28
CA SER A 296 -21.42 37.86 -38.53
C SER A 296 -21.48 39.39 -38.33
N ASN A 297 -20.86 39.90 -37.26
CA ASN A 297 -20.84 41.34 -36.93
C ASN A 297 -22.25 41.93 -36.79
N GLU A 298 -23.19 41.19 -36.19
CA GLU A 298 -24.54 41.68 -35.92
C GLU A 298 -24.70 42.00 -34.43
N TRP A 299 -25.12 43.23 -34.12
CA TRP A 299 -25.38 43.64 -32.75
C TRP A 299 -26.87 43.60 -32.42
N ARG A 300 -27.20 43.17 -31.21
CA ARG A 300 -28.53 43.30 -30.62
C ARG A 300 -28.42 44.13 -29.35
N ALA A 301 -29.28 45.14 -29.20
CA ALA A 301 -29.38 45.91 -27.96
C ALA A 301 -30.81 45.90 -27.41
N GLU A 302 -30.94 45.69 -26.10
CA GLU A 302 -32.21 45.55 -25.40
C GLU A 302 -32.17 46.31 -24.08
N GLY A 303 -33.29 46.90 -23.66
CA GLY A 303 -33.38 47.63 -22.39
C GLY A 303 -34.01 49.00 -22.58
N ASP A 304 -33.55 49.97 -21.80
CA ASP A 304 -34.06 51.35 -21.74
C ASP A 304 -33.58 52.21 -22.91
N LEU A 305 -33.83 51.72 -24.13
CA LEU A 305 -33.47 52.37 -25.38
C LEU A 305 -34.66 53.16 -25.95
N SER A 306 -34.41 54.44 -26.23
CA SER A 306 -35.29 55.39 -26.92
C SER A 306 -34.83 55.71 -28.32
#